data_AF-A0A6L6ACT6-F1
#
_entry.id   AF-A0A6L6ACT6-F1
#
_cell.length_a   1.000
_cell.length_b   1.000
_cell.length_c   1.000
_cell.angle_alpha   90.00
_cell.angle_beta   90.00
_cell.angle_gamma   90.00
#
_symmetry.space_group_name_H-M   'P 1'
#
loop_
_entity.id
_entity.type
_entity.pdbx_description
1 polymer ?
#
loop_
_entity_poly.entity_id
_entity_poly.type
_entity_poly.pdbx_seq_one_letter_code
_entity_poly.pdbx_strand_id
1 'polypeptide(L)'
;MKVPTAKELVGLISTRIALSTQIKDCTKFTCGAVLLASEIGCRWWQVTGDVVGPTSKDNKTLKTFGKITASVAASAPQKIVTVLLVTTEPLGLGHIVSNISADCNQGEPTGLIPNTEYKAAG
;
A
#
# COMPACT_ATOMS: atom_id res chain seq x y z
N MET A 1 -12.27 21.30 6.06
CA MET A 1 -11.91 20.15 5.22
C MET A 1 -12.77 18.97 5.63
N LYS A 2 -13.58 18.40 4.73
CA LYS A 2 -14.47 17.27 5.06
C LYS A 2 -13.73 15.99 4.71
N VAL A 3 -13.49 15.13 5.69
CA VAL A 3 -12.90 13.81 5.43
C VAL A 3 -14.00 12.93 4.83
N PRO A 4 -13.80 12.35 3.63
CA PRO A 4 -14.80 11.51 3.00
C PRO A 4 -15.10 10.27 3.86
N THR A 5 -16.36 9.89 3.93
CA THR A 5 -16.75 8.61 4.53
C THR A 5 -16.29 7.45 3.64
N ALA A 6 -16.15 6.25 4.21
CA ALA A 6 -15.77 5.06 3.44
C ALA A 6 -16.69 4.84 2.23
N LYS A 7 -17.98 5.17 2.35
CA LYS A 7 -18.96 5.05 1.27
C LYS A 7 -18.72 6.07 0.15
N GLU A 8 -18.40 7.31 0.50
CA GLU A 8 -18.07 8.36 -0.48
C GLU A 8 -16.73 8.07 -1.17
N LEU A 9 -15.74 7.57 -0.41
CA LEU A 9 -14.45 7.14 -0.95
C LEU A 9 -14.61 5.99 -1.95
N VAL A 10 -15.42 4.98 -1.61
CA VAL A 10 -15.75 3.89 -2.53
C VAL A 10 -16.46 4.42 -3.78
N GLY A 11 -17.37 5.38 -3.67
CA GLY A 11 -18.04 6.01 -4.81
C GLY A 11 -17.08 6.70 -5.78
N LEU A 12 -16.18 7.55 -5.26
CA LEU A 12 -15.16 8.26 -6.04
C LEU A 12 -14.20 7.29 -6.76
N ILE A 13 -13.91 6.17 -6.11
CA ILE A 13 -12.96 5.17 -6.59
C ILE A 13 -13.62 4.10 -7.46
N SER A 14 -14.94 3.88 -7.35
CA SER A 14 -15.70 2.85 -8.08
C SER A 14 -15.71 3.01 -9.59
N THR A 15 -15.29 4.17 -10.11
CA THR A 15 -14.98 4.37 -11.53
C THR A 15 -13.75 3.58 -12.00
N ARG A 16 -13.01 2.95 -11.06
CA ARG A 16 -11.89 2.02 -11.31
C ARG A 16 -12.14 0.69 -10.60
N ILE A 17 -12.77 -0.26 -11.30
CA ILE A 17 -13.27 -1.54 -10.76
C ILE A 17 -12.21 -2.32 -9.94
N ALA A 18 -10.94 -2.34 -10.38
CA ALA A 18 -9.85 -3.03 -9.68
C ALA A 18 -9.56 -2.46 -8.28
N LEU A 19 -9.72 -1.14 -8.10
CA LEU A 19 -9.45 -0.47 -6.84
C LEU A 19 -10.56 -0.74 -5.80
N SER A 20 -11.78 -1.02 -6.25
CA SER A 20 -12.92 -1.30 -5.37
C SER A 20 -12.82 -2.63 -4.61
N THR A 21 -12.24 -3.67 -5.21
CA THR A 21 -12.05 -4.98 -4.54
C THR A 21 -10.95 -4.89 -3.50
N GLN A 22 -9.81 -4.27 -3.84
CA GLN A 22 -8.68 -4.13 -2.92
C GLN A 22 -9.04 -3.30 -1.67
N ILE A 23 -9.92 -2.30 -1.81
CA ILE A 23 -10.40 -1.50 -0.67
C ILE A 23 -11.29 -2.32 0.27
N LYS A 24 -12.03 -3.31 -0.24
CA LYS A 24 -12.80 -4.22 0.64
C LYS A 24 -11.86 -5.04 1.53
N ASP A 25 -10.72 -5.44 1.01
CA ASP A 25 -9.72 -6.18 1.79
C ASP A 25 -9.11 -5.32 2.90
N CYS A 26 -9.00 -4.01 2.70
CA CYS A 26 -8.59 -3.06 3.74
C CYS A 26 -9.60 -2.87 4.89
N THR A 27 -10.80 -3.48 4.80
CA THR A 27 -11.73 -3.58 5.94
C THR A 27 -11.44 -4.79 6.84
N LYS A 28 -10.56 -5.69 6.38
CA LYS A 28 -10.18 -6.94 7.07
C LYS A 28 -8.70 -6.97 7.42
N PHE A 29 -7.87 -6.39 6.57
CA PHE A 29 -6.42 -6.41 6.66
C PHE A 29 -5.83 -5.01 6.79
N THR A 30 -4.64 -4.94 7.36
CA THR A 30 -3.87 -3.71 7.50
C THR A 30 -3.45 -3.24 6.11
N CYS A 31 -3.80 -2.00 5.77
CA CYS A 31 -3.45 -1.38 4.51
C CYS A 31 -2.73 -0.04 4.69
N GLY A 32 -1.99 0.35 3.66
CA GLY A 32 -1.44 1.70 3.50
C GLY A 32 -1.75 2.26 2.12
N ALA A 33 -1.59 3.56 1.94
CA ALA A 33 -1.64 4.20 0.63
C ALA A 33 -0.49 5.20 0.50
N VAL A 34 0.16 5.19 -0.66
CA VAL A 34 1.29 6.07 -0.97
C VAL A 34 0.99 6.83 -2.25
N LEU A 35 1.25 8.14 -2.23
CA LEU A 35 1.19 9.00 -3.42
C LEU A 35 2.60 9.26 -3.88
N LEU A 36 2.90 8.86 -5.11
CA LEU A 36 4.23 8.94 -5.71
C LEU A 36 4.20 9.85 -6.92
N ALA A 37 5.30 10.55 -7.16
CA ALA A 37 5.54 11.31 -8.37
C ALA A 37 7.03 11.28 -8.69
N SER A 38 7.37 11.37 -9.97
CA SER A 38 8.74 11.50 -10.47
C SER A 38 8.78 12.66 -11.45
N GLU A 39 9.85 13.45 -11.41
CA GLU A 39 10.06 14.56 -12.35
C GLU A 39 10.18 14.04 -13.80
N ILE A 40 10.91 12.93 -14.00
CA ILE A 40 11.21 12.36 -15.32
C ILE A 40 10.29 11.19 -15.70
N GLY A 41 9.39 10.79 -14.80
CA GLY A 41 8.60 9.56 -14.94
C GLY A 41 9.39 8.32 -14.54
N CYS A 42 8.71 7.18 -14.49
CA CYS A 42 9.29 5.89 -14.13
C CYS A 42 8.77 4.82 -15.06
N ARG A 43 9.60 3.85 -15.42
CA ARG A 43 9.14 2.68 -16.19
C ARG A 43 8.31 1.74 -15.33
N TRP A 44 8.59 1.69 -14.05
CA TRP A 44 7.74 1.06 -13.04
C TRP A 44 8.15 1.53 -11.64
N TRP A 45 7.30 1.26 -10.65
CA TRP A 45 7.56 1.58 -9.26
C TRP A 45 7.62 0.32 -8.41
N GLN A 46 8.55 0.28 -7.46
CA GLN A 46 8.54 -0.68 -6.37
C GLN A 46 8.33 0.07 -5.07
N VAL A 47 7.34 -0.33 -4.28
CA VAL A 47 7.08 0.24 -2.96
C VAL A 47 7.25 -0.86 -1.92
N THR A 48 8.01 -0.59 -0.89
CA THR A 48 8.18 -1.51 0.25
C THR A 48 7.69 -0.86 1.52
N GLY A 49 7.35 -1.66 2.52
CA GLY A 49 6.99 -1.19 3.85
C GLY A 49 6.92 -2.30 4.87
N ASP A 50 6.89 -1.91 6.14
CA ASP A 50 6.80 -2.80 7.29
C ASP A 50 5.44 -2.66 7.95
N VAL A 51 4.76 -3.78 8.19
CA VAL A 51 3.56 -3.79 9.02
C VAL A 51 4.00 -3.85 10.47
N VAL A 52 3.70 -2.79 11.22
CA VAL A 52 4.09 -2.66 12.62
C VAL A 52 2.89 -2.35 13.48
N GLY A 53 2.93 -2.76 14.75
CA GLY A 53 1.87 -2.45 15.70
C GLY A 53 2.21 -2.92 17.12
N PRO A 54 1.37 -2.60 18.11
CA PRO A 54 1.46 -3.12 19.46
C PRO A 54 1.48 -4.65 19.50
N THR A 55 2.28 -5.22 20.40
CA THR A 55 2.34 -6.68 20.60
C THR A 55 0.99 -7.25 21.06
N SER A 56 0.28 -6.53 21.93
CA SER A 56 -1.08 -6.86 22.36
C SER A 56 -1.81 -5.63 22.90
N LYS A 57 -3.07 -5.79 23.31
CA LYS A 57 -3.85 -4.73 23.96
C LYS A 57 -3.18 -4.22 25.25
N ASP A 58 -2.55 -5.11 26.00
CA ASP A 58 -1.91 -4.80 27.29
C ASP A 58 -0.41 -4.51 27.15
N ASN A 59 0.23 -4.96 26.07
CA ASN A 59 1.63 -4.70 25.75
C ASN A 59 1.77 -3.81 24.52
N LYS A 60 2.03 -2.52 24.75
CA LYS A 60 2.18 -1.50 23.70
C LYS A 60 3.53 -1.47 22.99
N THR A 61 4.44 -2.39 23.30
CA THR A 61 5.72 -2.50 22.59
C THR A 61 5.46 -2.78 21.11
N LEU A 62 6.05 -1.97 20.24
CA LEU A 62 5.90 -2.12 18.80
C LEU A 62 6.65 -3.36 18.32
N LYS A 63 5.95 -4.22 17.58
CA LYS A 63 6.46 -5.39 16.88
C LYS A 63 6.25 -5.20 15.39
N THR A 64 7.18 -5.71 14.57
CA THR A 64 6.98 -5.90 13.14
C THR A 64 6.29 -7.23 12.88
N PHE A 65 5.14 -7.18 12.22
CA PHE A 65 4.32 -8.34 11.86
C PHE A 65 4.66 -8.89 10.48
N GLY A 66 5.25 -8.08 9.61
CA GLY A 66 5.71 -8.54 8.30
C GLY A 66 6.15 -7.40 7.40
N LYS A 67 6.49 -7.74 6.17
CA LYS A 67 6.92 -6.80 5.12
C LYS A 67 6.02 -6.90 3.91
N ILE A 68 5.69 -5.77 3.31
CA ILE A 68 4.95 -5.69 2.04
C ILE A 68 5.85 -5.14 0.94
N THR A 69 5.72 -5.69 -0.26
CA THR A 69 6.29 -5.17 -1.50
C THR A 69 5.20 -5.06 -2.54
N ALA A 70 5.02 -3.89 -3.14
CA ALA A 70 4.06 -3.65 -4.20
C ALA A 70 4.77 -3.08 -5.43
N SER A 71 4.59 -3.72 -6.57
CA SER A 71 5.13 -3.27 -7.85
C SER A 71 3.98 -2.79 -8.73
N VAL A 72 4.08 -1.55 -9.22
CA VAL A 72 3.04 -0.94 -10.08
C VAL A 72 3.62 -0.40 -11.38
N ALA A 73 2.73 -0.17 -12.34
CA ALA A 73 3.07 0.22 -13.70
C ALA A 73 3.78 1.59 -13.79
N ALA A 74 4.27 1.87 -14.99
CA ALA A 74 4.91 3.11 -15.35
C ALA A 74 4.09 4.36 -14.98
N SER A 75 4.81 5.47 -14.78
CA SER A 75 4.22 6.79 -14.60
C SER A 75 4.87 7.80 -15.54
N ALA A 76 4.06 8.66 -16.15
CA ALA A 76 4.57 9.80 -16.89
C ALA A 76 5.24 10.84 -15.95
N PRO A 77 6.14 11.69 -16.48
CA PRO A 77 6.67 12.86 -15.79
C PRO A 77 5.61 13.66 -15.03
N GLN A 78 5.91 14.01 -13.78
CA GLN A 78 5.11 14.89 -12.91
C GLN A 78 3.65 14.42 -12.69
N LYS A 79 3.36 13.14 -12.95
CA LYS A 79 2.06 12.54 -12.65
C LYS A 79 2.07 11.87 -11.29
N ILE A 80 1.03 12.16 -10.50
CA ILE A 80 0.78 11.50 -9.22
C ILE A 80 0.22 10.10 -9.50
N VAL A 81 0.86 9.10 -8.93
CA VAL A 81 0.41 7.71 -8.89
C VAL A 81 0.00 7.37 -7.47
N THR A 82 -1.13 6.71 -7.31
CA THR A 82 -1.60 6.20 -6.03
C THR A 82 -1.34 4.70 -5.97
N VAL A 83 -0.53 4.27 -5.00
CA VAL A 83 -0.26 2.86 -4.73
C VAL A 83 -0.95 2.46 -3.44
N LEU A 84 -1.80 1.44 -3.51
CA LEU A 84 -2.41 0.83 -2.34
C LEU A 84 -1.56 -0.37 -1.89
N LEU A 85 -1.18 -0.38 -0.63
CA LEU A 85 -0.41 -1.44 0.01
C LEU A 85 -1.39 -2.32 0.78
N VAL A 86 -1.90 -3.37 0.14
CA VAL A 86 -2.84 -4.32 0.74
C VAL A 86 -2.10 -5.54 1.25
N THR A 87 -2.11 -5.76 2.56
CA THR A 87 -1.43 -6.90 3.19
C THR A 87 -2.42 -8.04 3.44
N THR A 88 -1.93 -9.19 3.89
CA THR A 88 -2.79 -10.24 4.49
C THR A 88 -2.67 -10.27 6.02
N GLU A 89 -2.04 -9.26 6.63
CA GLU A 89 -2.00 -9.11 8.09
C GLU A 89 -3.36 -8.59 8.57
N PRO A 90 -4.05 -9.27 9.49
CA PRO A 90 -5.32 -8.80 10.02
C PRO A 90 -5.24 -7.37 10.57
N LEU A 91 -6.38 -6.69 10.61
CA LEU A 91 -6.50 -5.43 11.33
C LEU A 91 -6.31 -5.67 12.84
N GLY A 92 -5.09 -5.48 13.32
CA GLY A 92 -4.77 -5.43 14.74
C GLY A 92 -4.95 -4.03 15.32
N LEU A 93 -5.05 -3.94 16.65
CA LEU A 93 -5.17 -2.66 17.36
C LEU A 93 -3.96 -1.77 17.06
N GLY A 94 -4.14 -0.77 16.20
CA GLY A 94 -3.07 0.18 15.86
C GLY A 94 -2.00 -0.37 14.92
N HIS A 95 -2.29 -1.45 14.18
CA HIS A 95 -1.40 -1.91 13.11
C HIS A 95 -1.39 -0.89 11.97
N ILE A 96 -0.20 -0.57 11.47
CA ILE A 96 0.02 0.37 10.38
C ILE A 96 1.10 -0.15 9.44
N VAL A 97 1.10 0.35 8.20
CA VAL A 97 2.25 0.22 7.30
C VAL A 97 3.18 1.41 7.54
N SER A 98 4.44 1.15 7.85
CA SER A 98 5.47 2.14 8.13
C SER A 98 6.77 1.81 7.39
N ASN A 99 7.83 2.60 7.61
CA ASN A 99 9.14 2.41 6.99
C ASN A 99 9.04 2.25 5.46
N ILE A 100 8.23 3.12 4.85
CA ILE A 100 7.88 3.03 3.43
C ILE A 100 9.06 3.55 2.60
N SER A 101 9.49 2.76 1.62
CA SER A 101 10.41 3.19 0.56
C SER A 101 9.75 3.03 -0.80
N ALA A 102 10.06 3.92 -1.74
CA ALA A 102 9.54 3.87 -3.10
C ALA A 102 10.66 4.11 -4.11
N ASP A 103 10.85 3.13 -4.99
CA ASP A 103 11.90 3.13 -6.00
C ASP A 103 11.29 3.36 -7.39
N CYS A 104 11.74 4.44 -8.03
CA CYS A 104 11.45 4.76 -9.42
C CYS A 104 12.42 4.00 -10.33
N ASN A 105 11.96 2.92 -10.95
CA ASN A 105 12.82 2.08 -11.77
C ASN A 105 12.82 2.51 -13.24
N GLN A 106 14.01 2.55 -13.83
CA GLN A 106 14.25 2.90 -15.25
C GLN A 106 14.67 1.69 -16.11
N GLY A 107 14.87 0.52 -15.49
CA GLY A 107 15.13 -0.75 -16.17
C GLY A 107 13.86 -1.56 -16.44
N GLU A 108 14.04 -2.77 -17.00
CA GLU A 108 12.93 -3.73 -17.12
C GLU A 108 12.45 -4.21 -15.74
N PRO A 109 11.15 -4.50 -15.57
CA PRO A 109 10.63 -5.14 -14.38
C PRO A 109 11.30 -6.50 -14.11
N THR A 110 11.60 -6.77 -12.84
CA THR A 110 12.13 -8.07 -12.40
C THR A 110 11.06 -9.14 -12.19
N GLY A 111 9.78 -8.76 -12.27
CA GLY A 111 8.64 -9.64 -12.06
C GLY A 111 7.35 -9.09 -12.67
N LEU A 112 6.22 -9.74 -12.39
CA LEU A 112 4.92 -9.32 -12.88
C LEU A 112 4.51 -7.98 -12.29
N ILE A 113 3.87 -7.15 -13.11
CA ILE A 113 3.30 -5.87 -12.70
C ILE A 113 1.87 -5.77 -13.25
N PRO A 114 0.87 -5.40 -12.43
CA PRO A 114 0.98 -5.10 -11.00
C PRO A 114 1.13 -6.37 -10.15
N ASN A 115 1.84 -6.25 -9.04
CA ASN A 115 1.98 -7.32 -8.05
C ASN A 115 2.01 -6.73 -6.64
N THR A 116 1.51 -7.48 -5.67
CA THR A 116 1.62 -7.13 -4.24
C THR A 116 1.86 -8.40 -3.45
N GLU A 117 2.97 -8.41 -2.72
CA GLU A 117 3.41 -9.53 -1.92
C GLU A 117 3.55 -9.09 -0.47
N TYR A 118 2.96 -9.86 0.43
CA TYR A 118 3.12 -9.70 1.86
C TYR A 118 3.78 -10.94 2.45
N LYS A 119 4.83 -10.71 3.26
CA LYS A 119 5.56 -11.74 3.98
C LYS A 119 5.45 -11.49 5.47
N ALA A 120 4.70 -12.34 6.16
CA ALA A 120 4.60 -12.32 7.62
C ALA A 120 5.97 -12.58 8.26
N ALA A 121 6.21 -11.95 9.41
CA ALA A 121 7.31 -12.25 10.30
C ALA A 121 6.99 -13.58 11.02
N GLY A 122 7.97 -14.48 11.05
CA GLY A 122 7.89 -15.75 11.79
C GLY A 122 7.90 -15.55 13.31
#